data_AF-A0A0S8KN17-F1
#
_entry.id   AF-A0A0S8KN17-F1
#
_cell.length_a   1.000
_cell.length_b   1.000
_cell.length_c   1.000
_cell.angle_alpha   90.00
_cell.angle_beta   90.00
_cell.angle_gamma   90.00
#
_symmetry.space_group_name_H-M   'P 1'
#
loop_
_entity.id
_entity.type
_entity.pdbx_description
1 polymer ?
#
loop_
_entity_poly.entity_id
_entity_poly.type
_entity_poly.pdbx_seq_one_letter_code
_entity_poly.pdbx_strand_id
1 'polypeptide(L)'
;MKRKYMALAMALLLMVLASRSALGSGSPHLATSSPTHYAGLVVQFEDGRLLTDCLSFSEENITGLELLRRSGLDIATWGTAVCRIERAGCDYPAERCFCECLAPPCRFWSYWQWRDGRWVYSEVGASQRQVRDGDIDGWVWGDGQSPPTADPEQICPTDGTEASTKSAEPGPEPSAGQTLGSGVDTLVGQYAIFCLMALGLAVIFSLVRMQQRAQRPASLHTLAWLAWLGAAAYLALVNQQPLQSVLLIFATGTLFALSGQRSRRGAQSWGAFLRFGFSVWIVTLAFSVLSADAGDMVLVTLPRQWPIIGGPITLESLLYGLATGASLFAVLLVFATFNLAVEMHYVLRWIPAGLYQVGLIASIALAFVPQMIASLNDIREAQRVRGHKFRGLRDLVPLFVPLVTTALERSLTLAESMEARGFGGIMGKRTVTGVYLLRITTLAGLVALLAGLISRTLNLQGQQSAWAWLVLGAALTLGALYAQGRQVKRSHYRRERWQQADTWVTLASTVSALLVVVTQIQGRQALWYYPYPPFSPWPTFAPPVGLAAMLLAAPALVWPTSAEMLQDDRHGLTHVLPHRAVASDAASQQANDGVPGHDESETDVPIRGQR
;
A
#
# COMPACT_ATOMS: atom_id res chain seq x y z
N MET A 1 -22.50 24.62 2.23
CA MET A 1 -21.76 23.79 3.21
C MET A 1 -20.39 23.32 2.73
N LYS A 2 -20.22 22.76 1.52
CA LYS A 2 -18.90 22.28 1.02
C LYS A 2 -17.76 23.32 0.96
N ARG A 3 -18.08 24.60 0.70
CA ARG A 3 -17.08 25.69 0.68
C ARG A 3 -16.46 26.03 2.04
N LYS A 4 -17.19 25.80 3.15
CA LYS A 4 -16.69 26.09 4.50
C LYS A 4 -15.73 25.01 5.01
N TYR A 5 -15.96 23.74 4.68
CA TYR A 5 -15.07 22.64 5.04
C TYR A 5 -13.78 22.60 4.20
N MET A 6 -13.84 23.03 2.94
CA MET A 6 -12.67 23.14 2.08
C MET A 6 -11.77 24.32 2.48
N ALA A 7 -12.35 25.43 2.97
CA ALA A 7 -11.61 26.53 3.57
C ALA A 7 -10.96 26.16 4.91
N LEU A 8 -11.64 25.33 5.73
CA LEU A 8 -11.12 24.87 7.02
C LEU A 8 -9.99 23.85 6.85
N ALA A 9 -10.08 22.95 5.86
CA ALA A 9 -9.02 22.01 5.50
C ALA A 9 -7.81 22.73 4.87
N MET A 10 -8.03 23.77 4.06
CA MET A 10 -6.95 24.57 3.46
C MET A 10 -6.29 25.50 4.49
N ALA A 11 -7.04 26.01 5.48
CA ALA A 11 -6.50 26.77 6.61
C ALA A 11 -5.68 25.89 7.58
N LEU A 12 -6.09 24.63 7.81
CA LEU A 12 -5.30 23.66 8.58
C LEU A 12 -4.02 23.23 7.84
N LEU A 13 -4.09 23.08 6.51
CA LEU A 13 -2.92 22.81 5.68
C LEU A 13 -1.94 24.01 5.65
N LEU A 14 -2.48 25.24 5.61
CA LEU A 14 -1.69 26.48 5.65
C LEU A 14 -1.12 26.78 7.05
N MET A 15 -1.79 26.42 8.14
CA MET A 15 -1.22 26.52 9.50
C MET A 15 -0.07 25.51 9.71
N VAL A 16 -0.16 24.32 9.10
CA VAL A 16 0.92 23.32 9.16
C VAL A 16 2.10 23.69 8.25
N LEU A 17 1.87 24.45 7.18
CA LEU A 17 2.92 24.99 6.31
C LEU A 17 3.52 26.31 6.83
N ALA A 18 2.78 27.09 7.62
CA ALA A 18 3.24 28.35 8.20
C ALA A 18 4.04 28.18 9.51
N SER A 19 4.09 27.00 10.10
CA SER A 19 4.93 26.71 11.28
C SER A 19 6.39 26.38 10.95
N ARG A 20 6.78 26.45 9.66
CA ARG A 20 8.18 26.33 9.21
C ARG A 20 8.54 27.47 8.26
N SER A 21 8.56 28.72 8.73
CA SER A 21 9.30 29.83 8.07
C SER A 21 9.25 31.12 8.89
N ALA A 22 10.31 31.40 9.64
CA ALA A 22 10.76 32.77 9.96
C ALA A 22 12.28 32.69 10.10
N LEU A 23 13.00 32.68 8.97
CA LEU A 23 13.83 33.79 8.49
C LEU A 23 14.70 34.43 9.57
N GLY A 24 15.98 34.00 9.56
CA GLY A 24 17.08 34.78 10.07
C GLY A 24 17.28 36.02 9.19
N SER A 25 17.40 37.17 9.83
CA SER A 25 17.88 38.41 9.25
C SER A 25 19.39 38.48 9.43
N GLY A 26 20.15 38.33 8.36
CA GLY A 26 21.54 38.75 8.30
C GLY A 26 21.62 40.25 8.05
N SER A 27 22.32 40.96 8.92
CA SER A 27 22.80 42.34 8.71
C SER A 27 24.32 42.36 8.90
N PRO A 28 25.04 43.28 8.24
CA PRO A 28 26.48 43.12 7.97
C PRO A 28 27.36 43.45 9.19
N HIS A 29 28.50 42.78 9.23
CA HIS A 29 29.55 42.91 10.25
C HIS A 29 30.10 44.33 10.37
N LEU A 30 30.25 44.79 11.62
CA LEU A 30 31.29 45.71 12.04
C LEU A 30 32.24 44.93 12.97
N ALA A 31 33.51 44.89 12.60
CA ALA A 31 34.57 44.19 13.32
C ALA A 31 34.78 44.81 14.71
N THR A 32 34.50 44.02 15.75
CA THR A 32 34.89 44.28 17.15
C THR A 32 35.32 42.93 17.74
N SER A 33 36.35 42.91 18.59
CA SER A 33 36.99 41.68 19.08
C SER A 33 35.98 40.63 19.57
N SER A 34 36.01 39.44 19.00
CA SER A 34 35.03 38.39 19.28
C SER A 34 35.02 38.00 20.77
N PRO A 35 33.86 37.97 21.43
CA PRO A 35 33.75 37.33 22.74
C PRO A 35 34.04 35.83 22.57
N THR A 36 34.86 35.29 23.48
CA THR A 36 35.11 33.84 23.53
C THR A 36 33.96 33.20 24.30
N HIS A 37 33.28 32.24 23.69
CA HIS A 37 32.17 31.49 24.27
C HIS A 37 32.69 30.17 24.84
N TYR A 38 32.03 29.63 25.87
CA TYR A 38 32.38 28.38 26.51
C TYR A 38 31.18 27.42 26.55
N ALA A 39 31.41 26.13 26.34
CA ALA A 39 30.38 25.10 26.49
C ALA A 39 30.95 23.85 27.18
N GLY A 40 30.12 23.24 28.03
CA GLY A 40 30.47 22.04 28.78
C GLY A 40 30.19 20.77 27.99
N LEU A 41 31.12 19.83 28.02
CA LEU A 41 30.98 18.51 27.44
C LEU A 41 31.09 17.46 28.55
N VAL A 42 30.13 16.55 28.61
CA VAL A 42 30.13 15.42 29.54
C VAL A 42 30.05 14.11 28.73
N VAL A 43 31.00 13.20 28.94
CA VAL A 43 31.02 11.88 28.29
C VAL A 43 31.11 10.80 29.35
N GLN A 44 30.13 9.89 29.37
CA GLN A 44 30.09 8.74 30.27
C GLN A 44 30.34 7.44 29.51
N PHE A 45 31.34 6.68 29.98
CA PHE A 45 31.70 5.36 29.46
C PHE A 45 31.03 4.22 30.26
N GLU A 46 31.06 3.00 29.72
CA GLU A 46 30.45 1.81 30.35
C GLU A 46 30.96 1.54 31.77
N ASP A 47 32.26 1.76 32.00
CA ASP A 47 32.93 1.52 33.29
C ASP A 47 32.54 2.55 34.38
N GLY A 48 31.58 3.44 34.11
CA GLY A 48 31.18 4.54 34.99
C GLY A 48 32.17 5.72 34.97
N ARG A 49 33.21 5.65 34.15
CA ARG A 49 34.17 6.75 33.95
C ARG A 49 33.46 7.93 33.31
N LEU A 50 33.56 9.10 33.94
CA LEU A 50 33.01 10.37 33.47
C LEU A 50 34.16 11.26 33.00
N LEU A 51 34.07 11.77 31.78
CA LEU A 51 34.96 12.78 31.24
C LEU A 51 34.18 14.08 31.11
N THR A 52 34.65 15.13 31.77
CA THR A 52 34.08 16.47 31.71
C THR A 52 35.11 17.42 31.15
N ASP A 53 34.75 18.21 30.15
CA ASP A 53 35.64 19.19 29.53
C ASP A 53 34.90 20.50 29.28
N CYS A 54 35.61 21.63 29.36
CA CYS A 54 35.06 22.95 29.09
C CYS A 54 35.76 23.54 27.87
N LEU A 55 35.03 23.69 26.77
CA LEU A 55 35.62 24.04 25.49
C LEU A 55 35.27 25.46 25.10
N SER A 56 36.28 26.20 24.66
CA SER A 56 36.10 27.55 24.14
C SER A 56 35.85 27.54 22.62
N PHE A 57 35.00 28.45 22.14
CA PHE A 57 34.74 28.66 20.73
C PHE A 57 34.50 30.15 20.43
N SER A 58 34.75 30.56 19.18
CA SER A 58 34.73 31.97 18.77
C SER A 58 33.51 32.34 17.94
N GLU A 59 32.75 31.34 17.51
CA GLU A 59 31.53 31.45 16.73
C GLU A 59 30.30 31.71 17.61
N GLU A 60 29.28 32.39 17.09
CA GLU A 60 28.04 32.69 17.84
C GLU A 60 27.30 31.41 18.30
N ASN A 61 27.45 30.32 17.54
CA ASN A 61 26.98 28.99 17.89
C ASN A 61 27.80 27.92 17.17
N ILE A 62 27.89 26.74 17.78
CA ILE A 62 28.48 25.54 17.17
C ILE A 62 27.50 24.37 17.29
N THR A 63 27.70 23.31 16.51
CA THR A 63 26.86 22.11 16.68
C THR A 63 27.33 21.25 17.84
N GLY A 64 26.43 20.47 18.46
CA GLY A 64 26.82 19.54 19.54
C GLY A 64 27.84 18.48 19.08
N LEU A 65 27.81 18.11 17.79
CA LEU A 65 28.82 17.23 17.20
C LEU A 65 30.18 17.92 17.03
N GLU A 66 30.16 19.21 16.69
CA GLU A 66 31.38 20.02 16.56
C GLU A 66 32.01 20.29 17.94
N LEU A 67 31.19 20.48 18.98
CA LEU A 67 31.65 20.53 20.36
C LEU A 67 32.41 19.25 20.74
N LEU A 68 31.84 18.08 20.42
CA LEU A 68 32.52 16.79 20.65
C LEU A 68 33.83 16.68 19.85
N ARG A 69 33.88 17.13 18.58
CA ARG A 69 35.11 17.13 17.78
C ARG A 69 36.22 18.01 18.37
N ARG A 70 35.85 19.16 18.93
CA ARG A 70 36.79 20.12 19.51
C ARG A 70 37.37 19.69 20.85
N SER A 71 36.77 18.71 21.53
CA SER A 71 37.33 18.10 22.76
C SER A 71 38.66 17.38 22.54
N GLY A 72 38.99 17.08 21.27
CA GLY A 72 40.16 16.31 20.90
C GLY A 72 40.09 14.85 21.35
N LEU A 73 38.89 14.34 21.64
CA LEU A 73 38.65 12.92 21.84
C LEU A 73 38.74 12.19 20.49
N ASP A 74 39.28 10.98 20.49
CA ASP A 74 39.29 10.13 19.30
C ASP A 74 37.86 9.65 19.01
N ILE A 75 37.24 10.14 17.94
CA ILE A 75 35.85 9.81 17.62
C ILE A 75 35.72 9.15 16.25
N ALA A 76 34.94 8.08 16.20
CA ALA A 76 34.46 7.51 14.94
C ALA A 76 32.99 7.93 14.74
N THR A 77 32.68 8.56 13.62
CA THR A 77 31.33 9.06 13.31
C THR A 77 30.81 8.47 12.02
N TRP A 78 29.52 8.14 11.99
CA TRP A 78 28.78 7.76 10.78
C TRP A 78 27.70 8.79 10.51
N GLY A 79 27.92 9.65 9.51
CA GLY A 79 27.06 10.81 9.25
C GLY A 79 27.02 11.74 10.47
N THR A 80 25.89 11.79 11.14
CA THR A 80 25.64 12.61 12.35
C THR A 80 25.64 11.80 13.65
N ALA A 81 25.73 10.47 13.54
CA ALA A 81 25.79 9.55 14.67
C ALA A 81 27.25 9.33 15.10
N VAL A 82 27.44 9.17 16.42
CA VAL A 82 28.74 8.85 17.00
C VAL A 82 28.79 7.34 17.23
N CYS A 83 29.75 6.68 16.60
CA CYS A 83 29.93 5.22 16.66
C CYS A 83 30.86 4.84 17.81
N ARG A 84 31.93 5.61 17.98
CA ARG A 84 32.95 5.41 19.01
C ARG A 84 33.42 6.75 19.54
N ILE A 85 33.65 6.80 20.84
CA ILE A 85 34.41 7.87 21.51
C ILE A 85 35.52 7.17 22.30
N GLU A 86 36.77 7.59 22.08
CA GLU A 86 37.96 6.95 22.61
C GLU A 86 37.98 5.45 22.29
N ARG A 87 38.07 4.59 23.30
CA ARG A 87 38.06 3.12 23.13
C ARG A 87 36.66 2.50 23.25
N ALA A 88 35.61 3.30 23.46
CA ALA A 88 34.27 2.80 23.74
C ALA A 88 33.31 3.04 22.58
N GLY A 89 32.73 1.96 22.08
CA GLY A 89 31.79 1.97 20.96
C GLY A 89 32.24 1.04 19.85
N CYS A 90 31.67 1.25 18.66
CA CYS A 90 31.91 0.41 17.49
C CYS A 90 32.92 1.06 16.54
N ASP A 91 33.95 0.32 16.16
CA ASP A 91 35.03 0.78 15.28
C ASP A 91 34.57 0.91 13.82
N TYR A 92 33.95 2.04 13.45
CA TYR A 92 33.58 2.33 12.07
C TYR A 92 34.79 2.81 11.25
N PRO A 93 35.07 2.29 10.03
CA PRO A 93 34.20 1.45 9.19
C PRO A 93 34.41 -0.07 9.31
N ALA A 94 35.29 -0.55 10.20
CA ALA A 94 35.55 -1.99 10.36
C ALA A 94 34.32 -2.75 10.90
N GLU A 95 33.54 -2.10 11.75
CA GLU A 95 32.29 -2.58 12.35
C GLU A 95 31.13 -1.61 12.08
N ARG A 96 29.90 -2.08 12.24
CA ARG A 96 28.70 -1.23 12.10
C ARG A 96 28.67 -0.22 13.25
N CYS A 97 28.32 1.03 12.96
CA CYS A 97 28.21 2.10 13.97
C CYS A 97 27.33 1.74 15.20
N PHE A 98 26.33 0.89 14.98
CA PHE A 98 25.41 0.36 16.00
C PHE A 98 25.60 -1.16 16.17
N CYS A 99 26.85 -1.63 16.27
CA CYS A 99 27.22 -3.04 16.39
C CYS A 99 26.50 -3.76 17.53
N GLU A 100 26.31 -3.10 18.68
CA GLU A 100 25.61 -3.63 19.86
C GLU A 100 24.13 -3.23 19.95
N CYS A 101 23.54 -2.71 18.86
CA CYS A 101 22.11 -2.43 18.77
C CYS A 101 21.44 -3.17 17.60
N LEU A 102 21.89 -4.40 17.35
CA LEU A 102 21.29 -5.31 16.35
C LEU A 102 20.17 -6.19 16.97
N ALA A 103 20.18 -6.37 18.29
CA ALA A 103 19.14 -7.05 19.08
C ALA A 103 19.16 -6.50 20.53
N PRO A 104 18.07 -6.64 21.32
CA PRO A 104 18.07 -6.23 22.73
C PRO A 104 19.03 -7.10 23.59
N PRO A 105 19.78 -6.53 24.55
CA PRO A 105 19.83 -5.11 24.91
C PRO A 105 20.61 -4.26 23.88
N CYS A 106 20.00 -3.15 23.45
CA CYS A 106 20.57 -2.24 22.46
C CYS A 106 21.47 -1.22 23.17
N ARG A 107 22.77 -1.25 22.84
CA ARG A 107 23.76 -0.30 23.37
C ARG A 107 24.26 0.60 22.26
N PHE A 108 24.27 1.91 22.53
CA PHE A 108 24.73 2.92 21.59
C PHE A 108 25.10 4.22 22.31
N TRP A 109 25.78 5.13 21.60
CA TRP A 109 26.03 6.49 22.09
C TRP A 109 24.75 7.31 22.02
N SER A 110 24.16 7.54 23.19
CA SER A 110 22.99 8.39 23.39
C SER A 110 23.42 9.83 23.65
N TYR A 111 22.69 10.79 23.08
CA TYR A 111 22.99 12.22 23.17
C TYR A 111 21.95 12.95 24.00
N TRP A 112 22.43 13.75 24.94
CA TRP A 112 21.66 14.41 26.00
C TRP A 112 21.99 15.89 26.05
N GLN A 113 21.00 16.69 26.40
CA GLN A 113 21.13 18.15 26.54
C GLN A 113 20.74 18.54 27.95
N TRP A 114 21.52 19.42 28.57
CA TRP A 114 21.15 20.01 29.85
C TRP A 114 20.16 21.15 29.63
N ARG A 115 18.94 21.03 30.17
CA ARG A 115 17.91 22.09 30.13
C ARG A 115 17.17 22.15 31.44
N ASP A 116 16.99 23.35 32.00
CA ASP A 116 16.21 23.59 33.22
C ASP A 116 16.60 22.70 34.40
N GLY A 117 17.91 22.43 34.58
CA GLY A 117 18.43 21.62 35.69
C GLY A 117 18.25 20.10 35.53
N ARG A 118 17.95 19.61 34.33
CA ARG A 118 17.81 18.16 34.03
C ARG A 118 18.38 17.78 32.67
N TRP A 119 18.77 16.51 32.54
CA TRP A 119 19.13 15.91 31.26
C TRP A 119 17.89 15.59 30.41
N VAL A 120 17.89 16.03 29.16
CA VAL A 120 16.84 15.75 28.16
C VAL A 120 17.45 15.00 26.98
N TYR A 121 16.93 13.81 26.68
CA TYR A 121 17.35 13.02 25.52
C TYR A 121 16.99 13.72 24.21
N SER A 122 17.87 13.67 23.21
CA SER A 122 17.66 14.28 21.90
C SER A 122 17.47 13.23 20.81
N GLU A 123 16.25 13.11 20.26
CA GLU A 123 15.94 12.16 19.17
C GLU A 123 16.51 12.58 17.81
N VAL A 124 16.85 13.86 17.63
CA VAL A 124 17.36 14.42 16.37
C VAL A 124 18.89 14.40 16.27
N GLY A 125 19.58 13.95 17.32
CA GLY A 125 21.05 13.85 17.39
C GLY A 125 21.77 15.18 17.59
N ALA A 126 23.10 15.14 17.70
CA ALA A 126 23.95 16.29 18.04
C ALA A 126 24.25 17.24 16.88
N SER A 127 24.07 16.79 15.64
CA SER A 127 24.33 17.60 14.44
C SER A 127 23.30 18.71 14.18
N GLN A 128 22.09 18.58 14.76
CA GLN A 128 21.01 19.57 14.60
C GLN A 128 20.88 20.51 15.80
N ARG A 129 21.59 20.23 16.91
CA ARG A 129 21.62 21.10 18.08
C ARG A 129 22.59 22.26 17.84
N GLN A 130 22.12 23.48 18.08
CA GLN A 130 22.92 24.71 18.07
C GLN A 130 23.34 25.04 19.51
N VAL A 131 24.56 24.71 19.89
CA VAL A 131 25.18 24.99 21.20
C VAL A 131 25.59 26.46 21.27
N ARG A 132 25.24 27.12 22.38
CA ARG A 132 25.55 28.51 22.70
C ARG A 132 26.41 28.59 23.95
N ASP A 133 26.90 29.78 24.25
CA ASP A 133 27.64 30.07 25.47
C ASP A 133 26.89 29.61 26.73
N GLY A 134 27.57 28.83 27.59
CA GLY A 134 27.03 28.25 28.82
C GLY A 134 26.20 26.97 28.64
N ASP A 135 26.00 26.48 27.41
CA ASP A 135 25.29 25.21 27.18
C ASP A 135 26.15 24.00 27.64
N ILE A 136 25.49 22.95 28.11
CA ILE A 136 26.12 21.68 28.48
C ILE A 136 25.47 20.54 27.70
N ASP A 137 26.30 19.77 27.02
CA ASP A 137 25.91 18.61 26.23
C ASP A 137 26.53 17.32 26.79
N GLY A 138 25.79 16.22 26.70
CA GLY A 138 26.13 14.95 27.30
C GLY A 138 26.10 13.79 26.31
N TRP A 139 27.05 12.86 26.44
CA TRP A 139 27.12 11.60 25.71
C TRP A 139 27.21 10.43 26.68
N VAL A 140 26.38 9.40 26.48
CA VAL A 140 26.39 8.20 27.33
C VAL A 140 26.39 6.96 26.45
N TRP A 141 27.36 6.08 26.69
CA TRP A 141 27.37 4.74 26.10
C TRP A 141 26.56 3.79 26.96
N GLY A 142 25.46 3.25 26.42
CA GLY A 142 24.62 2.30 27.16
C GLY A 142 23.24 2.11 26.56
N ASP A 143 22.28 1.72 27.40
CA ASP A 143 20.88 1.43 27.08
C ASP A 143 19.99 2.69 27.01
N GLY A 144 20.60 3.88 26.93
CA GLY A 144 19.88 5.16 26.87
C GLY A 144 19.45 5.69 28.24
N GLN A 145 20.20 5.40 29.31
CA GLN A 145 20.06 6.10 30.59
C GLN A 145 20.72 7.49 30.56
N SER A 146 20.15 8.42 31.32
CA SER A 146 20.67 9.78 31.41
C SER A 146 22.02 9.82 32.12
N PRO A 147 22.92 10.76 31.76
CA PRO A 147 24.16 10.97 32.51
C PRO A 147 23.88 11.32 33.99
N PRO A 148 24.85 11.12 34.91
CA PRO A 148 24.72 11.59 36.29
C PRO A 148 24.53 13.11 36.31
N THR A 149 23.74 13.61 37.26
CA THR A 149 23.61 15.05 37.52
C THR A 149 24.93 15.57 38.09
N ALA A 150 25.64 16.36 37.29
CA ALA A 150 26.83 17.09 37.69
C ALA A 150 26.48 18.57 37.86
N ASP A 151 27.20 19.26 38.76
CA ASP A 151 26.97 20.68 39.04
C ASP A 151 27.51 21.52 37.87
N PRO A 152 26.68 22.32 37.16
CA PRO A 152 27.10 23.09 35.98
C PRO A 152 28.31 24.01 36.24
N GLU A 153 28.39 24.57 37.45
CA GLU A 153 29.49 25.46 37.87
C GLU A 153 30.83 24.72 38.03
N GLN A 154 30.81 23.39 38.23
CA GLN A 154 32.03 22.57 38.30
C GLN A 154 32.53 22.14 36.91
N ILE A 155 31.67 22.11 35.89
CA ILE A 155 32.03 21.68 34.54
C ILE A 155 32.61 22.86 33.74
N CYS A 156 31.98 24.03 33.82
CA CYS A 156 32.45 25.26 33.20
C CYS A 156 32.26 26.43 34.17
N PRO A 157 33.29 26.83 34.95
CA PRO A 157 33.22 28.03 35.75
C PRO A 157 33.14 29.26 34.83
N THR A 158 32.33 30.25 35.19
CA THR A 158 32.07 31.49 34.43
C THR A 158 33.32 32.37 34.20
N ASP A 159 34.47 32.01 34.79
CA ASP A 159 35.73 32.74 34.69
C ASP A 159 36.75 32.13 33.69
N GLY A 160 36.32 31.22 32.80
CA GLY A 160 37.12 30.83 31.62
C GLY A 160 38.42 30.07 31.92
N THR A 161 38.52 29.36 33.04
CA THR A 161 39.68 28.54 33.36
C THR A 161 39.45 27.10 32.92
N GLU A 162 40.27 26.61 31.99
CA GLU A 162 40.29 25.21 31.51
C GLU A 162 40.55 24.23 32.68
N ALA A 163 39.60 23.33 32.93
CA ALA A 163 39.77 22.21 33.85
C ALA A 163 39.87 20.91 33.01
N SER A 164 41.08 20.54 32.59
CA SER A 164 41.31 19.28 31.86
C SER A 164 41.95 18.23 32.78
N THR A 165 41.25 17.11 33.01
CA THR A 165 41.85 15.89 33.59
C THR A 165 41.81 14.77 32.55
N LYS A 166 42.90 14.57 31.80
CA LYS A 166 43.09 13.42 30.90
C LYS A 166 44.09 12.44 31.54
N SER A 167 43.71 11.18 31.71
CA SER A 167 44.61 10.09 32.12
C SER A 167 44.46 8.89 31.18
N ALA A 168 45.56 8.47 30.55
CA ALA A 168 45.61 7.36 29.59
C ALA A 168 46.94 6.59 29.68
N GLU A 169 46.89 5.25 29.64
CA GLU A 169 48.04 4.36 29.41
C GLU A 169 47.64 3.25 28.37
N PRO A 170 48.56 2.69 27.55
CA PRO A 170 48.22 1.94 26.33
C PRO A 170 48.52 0.42 26.35
N GLY A 171 47.80 -0.32 25.50
CA GLY A 171 48.11 -1.70 25.06
C GLY A 171 46.90 -2.38 24.38
N PRO A 172 47.08 -3.47 23.62
CA PRO A 172 47.82 -3.61 22.35
C PRO A 172 46.89 -3.93 21.14
N GLU A 173 47.44 -3.83 19.92
CA GLU A 173 46.78 -4.08 18.61
C GLU A 173 46.09 -5.47 18.47
N PRO A 174 44.93 -5.56 17.79
CA PRO A 174 44.44 -6.80 17.21
C PRO A 174 44.65 -6.88 15.69
N SER A 175 45.40 -7.91 15.33
CA SER A 175 45.45 -8.67 14.07
C SER A 175 44.39 -8.36 13.00
N ALA A 176 44.87 -7.81 11.88
CA ALA A 176 44.19 -7.82 10.60
C ALA A 176 44.05 -9.25 10.05
N GLY A 177 42.82 -9.63 9.72
CA GLY A 177 42.58 -10.78 8.86
C GLY A 177 41.21 -11.40 9.03
N GLN A 178 40.19 -10.91 8.30
CA GLN A 178 39.17 -11.76 7.69
C GLN A 178 38.28 -11.03 6.64
N THR A 179 38.41 -11.53 5.40
CA THR A 179 37.35 -11.71 4.38
C THR A 179 36.66 -10.50 3.74
N LEU A 180 37.30 -9.90 2.73
CA LEU A 180 36.64 -9.08 1.69
C LEU A 180 35.94 -9.91 0.59
N GLY A 181 36.03 -11.24 0.63
CA GLY A 181 35.62 -12.13 -0.47
C GLY A 181 34.17 -12.67 -0.44
N SER A 182 33.49 -12.69 0.71
CA SER A 182 32.19 -13.39 0.85
C SER A 182 30.97 -12.58 0.38
N GLY A 183 31.09 -11.25 0.29
CA GLY A 183 29.97 -10.37 -0.09
C GLY A 183 29.67 -10.34 -1.60
N VAL A 184 30.68 -10.52 -2.45
CA VAL A 184 30.52 -10.41 -3.91
C VAL A 184 29.91 -11.69 -4.49
N ASP A 185 30.36 -12.87 -4.04
CA ASP A 185 29.85 -14.16 -4.50
C ASP A 185 28.37 -14.37 -4.13
N THR A 186 27.94 -13.83 -2.99
CA THR A 186 26.54 -13.91 -2.55
C THR A 186 25.62 -12.98 -3.35
N LEU A 187 26.07 -11.79 -3.74
CA LEU A 187 25.31 -10.86 -4.60
C LEU A 187 25.16 -11.41 -6.03
N VAL A 188 26.23 -11.95 -6.62
CA VAL A 188 26.17 -12.56 -7.96
C VAL A 188 25.20 -13.75 -7.96
N GLY A 189 25.22 -14.59 -6.92
CA GLY A 189 24.25 -15.66 -6.74
C GLY A 189 22.79 -15.16 -6.66
N GLN A 190 22.54 -14.07 -5.95
CA GLN A 190 21.20 -13.47 -5.82
C GLN A 190 20.65 -12.98 -7.16
N TYR A 191 21.46 -12.27 -7.95
CA TYR A 191 21.05 -11.79 -9.28
C TYR A 191 20.84 -12.94 -10.28
N ALA A 192 21.67 -13.98 -10.22
CA ALA A 192 21.49 -15.17 -11.06
C ALA A 192 20.14 -15.87 -10.79
N ILE A 193 19.76 -16.01 -9.51
CA ILE A 193 18.46 -16.58 -9.12
C ILE A 193 17.31 -15.70 -9.64
N PHE A 194 17.40 -14.38 -9.48
CA PHE A 194 16.40 -13.45 -10.04
C PHE A 194 16.24 -13.61 -11.55
N CYS A 195 17.34 -13.66 -12.30
CA CYS A 195 17.31 -13.85 -13.75
C CYS A 195 16.65 -15.18 -14.15
N LEU A 196 16.96 -16.28 -13.45
CA LEU A 196 16.31 -17.58 -13.69
C LEU A 196 14.80 -17.53 -13.45
N MET A 197 14.35 -16.89 -12.36
CA MET A 197 12.93 -16.74 -12.06
C MET A 197 12.20 -15.87 -13.10
N ALA A 198 12.82 -14.76 -13.51
CA ALA A 198 12.27 -13.87 -14.54
C ALA A 198 12.18 -14.56 -15.91
N LEU A 199 13.22 -15.30 -16.30
CA LEU A 199 13.22 -16.12 -17.52
C LEU A 199 12.14 -17.21 -17.45
N GLY A 200 11.98 -17.87 -16.30
CA GLY A 200 10.92 -18.85 -16.06
C GLY A 200 9.53 -18.28 -16.32
N LEU A 201 9.22 -17.10 -15.78
CA LEU A 201 7.95 -16.42 -16.05
C LEU A 201 7.79 -16.02 -17.53
N ALA A 202 8.86 -15.58 -18.19
CA ALA A 202 8.83 -15.21 -19.60
C ALA A 202 8.55 -16.42 -20.51
N VAL A 203 9.16 -17.57 -20.21
CA VAL A 203 8.90 -18.84 -20.90
C VAL A 203 7.45 -19.27 -20.67
N ILE A 204 6.98 -19.26 -19.42
CA ILE A 204 5.58 -19.57 -19.08
C ILE A 204 4.62 -18.67 -19.87
N PHE A 205 4.88 -17.36 -19.90
CA PHE A 205 4.06 -16.42 -20.66
C PHE A 205 4.03 -16.76 -22.15
N SER A 206 5.18 -17.08 -22.75
CA SER A 206 5.26 -17.44 -24.17
C SER A 206 4.46 -18.71 -24.48
N LEU A 207 4.58 -19.74 -23.65
CA LEU A 207 3.87 -21.02 -23.79
C LEU A 207 2.36 -20.83 -23.62
N VAL A 208 1.93 -20.16 -22.55
CA VAL A 208 0.50 -19.90 -22.29
C VAL A 208 -0.08 -19.03 -23.40
N ARG A 209 0.65 -18.02 -23.87
CA ARG A 209 0.20 -17.17 -24.98
C ARG A 209 0.05 -17.95 -26.28
N MET A 210 0.92 -18.93 -26.54
CA MET A 210 0.80 -19.83 -27.69
C MET A 210 -0.42 -20.75 -27.54
N GLN A 211 -0.64 -21.34 -26.35
CA GLN A 211 -1.80 -22.21 -26.08
C GLN A 211 -3.14 -21.46 -26.16
N GLN A 212 -3.23 -20.24 -25.62
CA GLN A 212 -4.46 -19.46 -25.61
C GLN A 212 -4.89 -18.95 -27.00
N ARG A 213 -3.97 -18.82 -27.95
CA ARG A 213 -4.36 -18.56 -29.35
C ARG A 213 -5.22 -19.68 -29.94
N ALA A 214 -5.12 -20.90 -29.40
CA ALA A 214 -5.81 -22.07 -29.91
C ALA A 214 -7.15 -22.36 -29.23
N GLN A 215 -7.44 -21.80 -28.04
CA GLN A 215 -8.62 -22.20 -27.23
C GLN A 215 -9.31 -21.01 -26.55
N ARG A 216 -10.64 -21.07 -26.36
CA ARG A 216 -11.40 -20.06 -25.59
C ARG A 216 -11.42 -20.45 -24.10
N PRO A 217 -10.76 -19.71 -23.21
CA PRO A 217 -10.70 -20.07 -21.79
C PRO A 217 -12.00 -19.73 -21.04
N ALA A 218 -12.37 -20.58 -20.08
CA ALA A 218 -13.53 -20.35 -19.21
C ALA A 218 -13.20 -19.40 -18.04
N SER A 219 -14.21 -18.84 -17.35
CA SER A 219 -13.98 -17.93 -16.21
C SER A 219 -13.74 -18.71 -14.90
N LEU A 220 -12.65 -18.41 -14.19
CA LEU A 220 -12.39 -18.88 -12.83
C LEU A 220 -13.41 -18.31 -11.83
N HIS A 221 -13.56 -18.98 -10.69
CA HIS A 221 -14.46 -18.57 -9.61
C HIS A 221 -14.03 -17.24 -8.97
N THR A 222 -15.00 -16.37 -8.70
CA THR A 222 -14.79 -15.05 -8.10
C THR A 222 -13.98 -15.06 -6.80
N LEU A 223 -14.17 -16.05 -5.93
CA LEU A 223 -13.43 -16.15 -4.67
C LEU A 223 -11.93 -16.42 -4.90
N ALA A 224 -11.58 -17.20 -5.92
CA ALA A 224 -10.20 -17.46 -6.25
C ALA A 224 -9.47 -16.16 -6.67
N TRP A 225 -10.14 -15.33 -7.46
CA TRP A 225 -9.65 -14.00 -7.80
C TRP A 225 -9.57 -13.03 -6.63
N LEU A 226 -10.51 -13.10 -5.68
CA LEU A 226 -10.45 -12.27 -4.46
C LEU A 226 -9.28 -12.69 -3.55
N ALA A 227 -9.02 -14.00 -3.42
CA ALA A 227 -7.87 -14.52 -2.69
C ALA A 227 -6.55 -14.08 -3.38
N TRP A 228 -6.49 -14.17 -4.70
CA TRP A 228 -5.37 -13.70 -5.51
C TRP A 228 -5.15 -12.19 -5.36
N LEU A 229 -6.21 -11.38 -5.46
CA LEU A 229 -6.16 -9.93 -5.27
C LEU A 229 -5.60 -9.57 -3.90
N GLY A 230 -6.09 -10.24 -2.84
CA GLY A 230 -5.62 -10.03 -1.48
C GLY A 230 -4.14 -10.36 -1.31
N ALA A 231 -3.69 -11.52 -1.83
CA ALA A 231 -2.30 -11.95 -1.74
C ALA A 231 -1.35 -11.04 -2.55
N ALA A 232 -1.73 -10.68 -3.79
CA ALA A 232 -0.93 -9.82 -4.65
C ALA A 232 -0.87 -8.38 -4.13
N ALA A 233 -1.98 -7.82 -3.63
CA ALA A 233 -2.00 -6.51 -3.02
C ALA A 233 -1.19 -6.49 -1.71
N TYR A 234 -1.30 -7.53 -0.88
CA TYR A 234 -0.50 -7.65 0.34
C TYR A 234 1.00 -7.66 0.04
N LEU A 235 1.43 -8.47 -0.94
CA LEU A 235 2.83 -8.49 -1.37
C LEU A 235 3.27 -7.12 -1.91
N ALA A 236 2.49 -6.47 -2.76
CA ALA A 236 2.82 -5.16 -3.34
C ALA A 236 2.91 -4.03 -2.29
N LEU A 237 2.08 -4.05 -1.25
CA LEU A 237 2.06 -3.04 -0.19
C LEU A 237 3.18 -3.22 0.83
N VAL A 238 3.55 -4.47 1.11
CA VAL A 238 4.59 -4.81 2.08
C VAL A 238 5.98 -4.71 1.49
N ASN A 239 6.15 -5.13 0.23
CA ASN A 239 7.45 -5.27 -0.40
C ASN A 239 7.92 -3.94 -0.98
N GLN A 240 9.01 -3.40 -0.42
CA GLN A 240 9.70 -2.21 -0.94
C GLN A 240 10.94 -2.56 -1.77
N GLN A 241 11.34 -3.83 -1.82
CA GLN A 241 12.51 -4.26 -2.58
C GLN A 241 12.24 -4.22 -4.10
N PRO A 242 13.11 -3.59 -4.91
CA PRO A 242 12.84 -3.31 -6.31
C PRO A 242 12.78 -4.57 -7.18
N LEU A 243 13.67 -5.55 -6.96
CA LEU A 243 13.73 -6.77 -7.79
C LEU A 243 12.44 -7.61 -7.64
N GLN A 244 11.96 -7.75 -6.42
CA GLN A 244 10.74 -8.47 -6.05
C GLN A 244 9.50 -7.75 -6.64
N SER A 245 9.49 -6.42 -6.61
CA SER A 245 8.44 -5.61 -7.25
C SER A 245 8.42 -5.78 -8.76
N VAL A 246 9.60 -5.82 -9.42
CA VAL A 246 9.70 -6.10 -10.86
C VAL A 246 9.16 -7.49 -11.19
N LEU A 247 9.49 -8.51 -10.38
CA LEU A 247 8.99 -9.87 -10.59
C LEU A 247 7.46 -9.94 -10.44
N LEU A 248 6.90 -9.23 -9.46
CA LEU A 248 5.45 -9.12 -9.28
C LEU A 248 4.78 -8.38 -10.45
N ILE A 249 5.37 -7.28 -10.92
CA ILE A 249 4.90 -6.55 -12.11
C ILE A 249 4.90 -7.47 -13.32
N PHE A 250 5.93 -8.28 -13.49
CA PHE A 250 6.01 -9.24 -14.58
C PHE A 250 4.90 -10.30 -14.46
N ALA A 251 4.80 -10.98 -13.32
CA ALA A 251 3.76 -11.98 -13.06
C ALA A 251 2.35 -11.41 -13.29
N THR A 252 2.05 -10.24 -12.72
CA THR A 252 0.74 -9.58 -12.86
C THR A 252 0.51 -9.05 -14.28
N GLY A 253 1.54 -8.50 -14.91
CA GLY A 253 1.49 -7.97 -16.28
C GLY A 253 1.22 -9.06 -17.31
N THR A 254 1.70 -10.29 -17.08
CA THR A 254 1.32 -11.44 -17.92
C THR A 254 -0.18 -11.71 -17.83
N LEU A 255 -0.75 -11.74 -16.62
CA LEU A 255 -2.18 -11.92 -16.41
C LEU A 255 -3.01 -10.78 -17.03
N PHE A 256 -2.55 -9.54 -16.92
CA PHE A 256 -3.16 -8.39 -17.59
C PHE A 256 -3.18 -8.56 -19.12
N ALA A 257 -2.05 -8.97 -19.71
CA ALA A 257 -1.94 -9.15 -21.16
C ALA A 257 -2.79 -10.31 -21.69
N LEU A 258 -2.97 -11.38 -20.90
CA LEU A 258 -3.83 -12.51 -21.24
C LEU A 258 -5.32 -12.13 -21.11
N SER A 259 -5.71 -11.48 -20.01
CA SER A 259 -7.09 -11.02 -19.79
C SER A 259 -7.53 -9.92 -20.76
N GLY A 260 -6.63 -8.99 -21.12
CA GLY A 260 -6.90 -7.89 -22.04
C GLY A 260 -7.22 -8.35 -23.48
N GLN A 261 -6.73 -9.52 -23.91
CA GLN A 261 -7.07 -10.08 -25.24
C GLN A 261 -8.55 -10.47 -25.34
N ARG A 262 -9.21 -10.77 -24.21
CA ARG A 262 -10.63 -11.17 -24.15
C ARG A 262 -11.58 -10.02 -24.43
N SER A 263 -11.23 -8.79 -24.05
CA SER A 263 -12.09 -7.62 -24.18
C SER A 263 -11.33 -6.44 -24.79
N ARG A 264 -11.36 -6.32 -26.13
CA ARG A 264 -10.66 -5.24 -26.85
C ARG A 264 -11.06 -3.83 -26.38
N ARG A 265 -12.33 -3.65 -25.96
CA ARG A 265 -12.84 -2.41 -25.37
C ARG A 265 -12.42 -2.22 -23.90
N GLY A 266 -12.35 -3.28 -23.10
CA GLY A 266 -11.91 -3.22 -21.71
C GLY A 266 -10.41 -2.97 -21.57
N ALA A 267 -9.59 -3.60 -22.42
CA ALA A 267 -8.16 -3.37 -22.47
C ALA A 267 -7.80 -1.91 -22.81
N GLN A 268 -8.60 -1.24 -23.65
CA GLN A 268 -8.40 0.17 -23.97
C GLN A 268 -8.65 1.09 -22.77
N SER A 269 -9.72 0.87 -21.99
CA SER A 269 -10.02 1.70 -20.82
C SER A 269 -8.99 1.50 -19.70
N TRP A 270 -8.65 0.25 -19.40
CA TRP A 270 -7.66 -0.06 -18.37
C TRP A 270 -6.22 0.27 -18.80
N GLY A 271 -5.95 0.28 -20.11
CA GLY A 271 -4.68 0.79 -20.65
C GLY A 271 -4.46 2.28 -20.33
N ALA A 272 -5.51 3.11 -20.34
CA ALA A 272 -5.41 4.51 -19.91
C ALA A 272 -5.09 4.63 -18.41
N PHE A 273 -5.68 3.77 -17.58
CA PHE A 273 -5.38 3.69 -16.14
C PHE A 273 -3.93 3.28 -15.86
N LEU A 274 -3.38 2.32 -16.61
CA LEU A 274 -1.98 1.94 -16.48
C LEU A 274 -1.01 3.03 -16.96
N ARG A 275 -1.36 3.78 -18.02
CA ARG A 275 -0.59 4.97 -18.43
C ARG A 275 -0.57 6.01 -17.33
N PHE A 276 -1.70 6.25 -16.66
CA PHE A 276 -1.74 7.11 -15.49
C PHE A 276 -0.85 6.58 -14.36
N GLY A 277 -0.91 5.29 -14.05
CA GLY A 277 -0.02 4.67 -13.06
C GLY A 277 1.47 4.80 -13.40
N PHE A 278 1.84 4.64 -14.67
CA PHE A 278 3.19 4.86 -15.15
C PHE A 278 3.61 6.34 -15.06
N SER A 279 2.71 7.27 -15.38
CA SER A 279 2.95 8.70 -15.15
C SER A 279 3.19 9.00 -13.67
N VAL A 280 2.41 8.38 -12.77
CA VAL A 280 2.63 8.51 -11.31
C VAL A 280 4.00 7.98 -10.92
N TRP A 281 4.42 6.81 -11.46
CA TRP A 281 5.78 6.29 -11.21
C TRP A 281 6.87 7.27 -11.66
N ILE A 282 6.78 7.82 -12.87
CA ILE A 282 7.75 8.82 -13.36
C ILE A 282 7.77 10.06 -12.46
N VAL A 283 6.60 10.55 -12.04
CA VAL A 283 6.51 11.72 -11.15
C VAL A 283 7.11 11.41 -9.78
N THR A 284 6.86 10.22 -9.21
CA THR A 284 7.48 9.77 -7.96
C THR A 284 9.00 9.69 -8.11
N LEU A 285 9.49 9.11 -9.20
CA LEU A 285 10.92 9.04 -9.50
C LEU A 285 11.54 10.44 -9.59
N ALA A 286 10.93 11.34 -10.36
CA ALA A 286 11.41 12.71 -10.53
C ALA A 286 11.40 13.46 -9.19
N PHE A 287 10.33 13.32 -8.40
CA PHE A 287 10.25 13.93 -7.08
C PHE A 287 11.33 13.40 -6.13
N SER A 288 11.54 12.07 -6.09
CA SER A 288 12.60 11.46 -5.27
C SER A 288 13.99 11.93 -5.68
N VAL A 289 14.28 12.01 -6.98
CA VAL A 289 15.58 12.45 -7.51
C VAL A 289 15.83 13.94 -7.26
N LEU A 290 14.81 14.78 -7.36
CA LEU A 290 14.95 16.24 -7.21
C LEU A 290 14.92 16.71 -5.76
N SER A 291 14.33 15.94 -4.85
CA SER A 291 14.16 16.33 -3.44
C SER A 291 15.09 15.62 -2.45
N ALA A 292 15.75 14.52 -2.85
CA ALA A 292 16.63 13.79 -1.95
C ALA A 292 18.09 14.23 -2.12
N ASP A 293 18.59 14.99 -1.15
CA ASP A 293 19.98 15.48 -1.12
C ASP A 293 20.96 14.49 -0.46
N ALA A 294 20.54 13.25 -0.21
CA ALA A 294 21.31 12.24 0.51
C ALA A 294 21.95 11.21 -0.45
N GLY A 295 23.16 10.75 -0.13
CA GLY A 295 23.91 9.72 -0.87
C GLY A 295 25.38 10.07 -1.08
N ASP A 296 26.22 9.06 -1.26
CA ASP A 296 27.66 9.22 -1.47
C ASP A 296 28.00 9.26 -2.97
N MET A 297 27.20 8.58 -3.81
CA MET A 297 27.45 8.49 -5.25
C MET A 297 26.72 9.59 -6.03
N VAL A 298 27.37 10.75 -6.17
CA VAL A 298 26.83 11.89 -6.93
C VAL A 298 27.02 11.70 -8.44
N LEU A 299 25.91 11.71 -9.20
CA LEU A 299 25.93 11.66 -10.67
C LEU A 299 26.09 13.08 -11.26
N VAL A 300 25.28 14.03 -10.81
CA VAL A 300 25.23 15.40 -11.34
C VAL A 300 24.91 16.36 -10.21
N THR A 301 25.60 17.49 -10.13
CA THR A 301 25.31 18.55 -9.16
C THR A 301 24.56 19.70 -9.83
N LEU A 302 23.37 20.03 -9.34
CA LEU A 302 22.63 21.21 -9.79
C LEU A 302 23.03 22.45 -8.96
N PRO A 303 22.96 23.67 -9.53
CA PRO A 303 23.24 24.90 -8.80
C PRO A 303 22.33 25.04 -7.57
N ARG A 304 22.92 25.21 -6.38
CA ARG A 304 22.20 25.31 -5.08
C ARG A 304 21.25 26.51 -4.97
N GLN A 305 21.28 27.42 -5.94
CA GLN A 305 20.47 28.64 -5.97
C GLN A 305 19.00 28.40 -6.36
N TRP A 306 18.62 27.18 -6.77
CA TRP A 306 17.22 26.84 -7.08
C TRP A 306 16.51 26.26 -5.85
N PRO A 307 15.45 26.91 -5.32
CA PRO A 307 14.71 26.40 -4.17
C PRO A 307 14.05 25.05 -4.51
N ILE A 308 14.18 24.07 -3.62
CA ILE A 308 13.59 22.70 -3.67
C ILE A 308 14.22 21.76 -4.72
N ILE A 309 14.86 22.29 -5.78
CA ILE A 309 15.40 21.50 -6.90
C ILE A 309 16.95 21.50 -6.92
N GLY A 310 17.57 22.41 -6.17
CA GLY A 310 19.03 22.54 -6.11
C GLY A 310 19.65 21.53 -5.14
N GLY A 311 20.50 20.66 -5.66
CA GLY A 311 21.19 19.63 -4.87
C GLY A 311 22.01 18.66 -5.73
N PRO A 312 22.83 17.78 -5.12
CA PRO A 312 23.46 16.67 -5.81
C PRO A 312 22.43 15.58 -6.15
N ILE A 313 22.29 15.25 -7.44
CA ILE A 313 21.54 14.07 -7.86
C ILE A 313 22.40 12.83 -7.60
N THR A 314 21.96 11.98 -6.69
CA THR A 314 22.67 10.77 -6.25
C THR A 314 22.13 9.50 -6.91
N LEU A 315 22.94 8.44 -7.01
CA LEU A 315 22.48 7.13 -7.52
C LEU A 315 21.43 6.53 -6.58
N GLU A 316 21.61 6.77 -5.29
CA GLU A 316 20.79 6.28 -4.19
C GLU A 316 19.36 6.85 -4.29
N SER A 317 19.22 8.15 -4.57
CA SER A 317 17.90 8.77 -4.78
C SER A 317 17.18 8.25 -6.02
N LEU A 318 17.92 7.96 -7.10
CA LEU A 318 17.40 7.32 -8.31
C LEU A 318 16.87 5.91 -8.01
N LEU A 319 17.67 5.08 -7.34
CA LEU A 319 17.29 3.71 -7.00
C LEU A 319 16.11 3.68 -6.03
N TYR A 320 16.08 4.57 -5.04
CA TYR A 320 14.97 4.70 -4.10
C TYR A 320 13.66 5.10 -4.80
N GLY A 321 13.72 6.10 -5.70
CA GLY A 321 12.57 6.54 -6.49
C GLY A 321 12.06 5.45 -7.42
N LEU A 322 12.96 4.71 -8.07
CA LEU A 322 12.60 3.56 -8.92
C LEU A 322 11.89 2.47 -8.11
N ALA A 323 12.43 2.09 -6.96
CA ALA A 323 11.85 1.06 -6.09
C ALA A 323 10.46 1.46 -5.57
N THR A 324 10.33 2.68 -5.03
CA THR A 324 9.10 3.19 -4.43
C THR A 324 8.00 3.36 -5.48
N GLY A 325 8.34 3.91 -6.65
CA GLY A 325 7.34 4.05 -7.69
C GLY A 325 6.96 2.73 -8.38
N ALA A 326 7.88 1.75 -8.43
CA ALA A 326 7.57 0.41 -8.92
C ALA A 326 6.55 -0.30 -8.03
N SER A 327 6.63 -0.17 -6.69
CA SER A 327 5.63 -0.77 -5.79
C SER A 327 4.24 -0.14 -5.97
N LEU A 328 4.16 1.20 -6.12
CA LEU A 328 2.92 1.91 -6.43
C LEU A 328 2.32 1.44 -7.77
N PHE A 329 3.16 1.31 -8.80
CA PHE A 329 2.73 0.80 -10.10
C PHE A 329 2.25 -0.65 -10.01
N ALA A 330 2.91 -1.50 -9.23
CA ALA A 330 2.52 -2.89 -8.99
C ALA A 330 1.12 -2.99 -8.37
N VAL A 331 0.82 -2.19 -7.35
CA VAL A 331 -0.53 -2.15 -6.73
C VAL A 331 -1.60 -1.78 -7.77
N LEU A 332 -1.35 -0.75 -8.58
CA LEU A 332 -2.28 -0.32 -9.63
C LEU A 332 -2.47 -1.40 -10.70
N LEU A 333 -1.40 -2.09 -11.09
CA LEU A 333 -1.44 -3.18 -12.07
C LEU A 333 -2.21 -4.40 -11.54
N VAL A 334 -2.02 -4.77 -10.27
CA VAL A 334 -2.78 -5.84 -9.60
C VAL A 334 -4.27 -5.53 -9.63
N PHE A 335 -4.65 -4.31 -9.25
CA PHE A 335 -6.04 -3.89 -9.26
C PHE A 335 -6.63 -3.85 -10.68
N ALA A 336 -5.90 -3.32 -11.66
CA ALA A 336 -6.33 -3.29 -13.06
C ALA A 336 -6.54 -4.71 -13.62
N THR A 337 -5.66 -5.64 -13.28
CA THR A 337 -5.74 -7.05 -13.69
C THR A 337 -6.98 -7.72 -13.11
N PHE A 338 -7.25 -7.53 -11.82
CA PHE A 338 -8.46 -8.07 -11.18
C PHE A 338 -9.75 -7.55 -11.85
N ASN A 339 -9.82 -6.24 -12.12
CA ASN A 339 -11.01 -5.65 -12.74
C ASN A 339 -11.21 -6.04 -14.22
N LEU A 340 -10.15 -6.46 -14.91
CA LEU A 340 -10.26 -7.07 -16.24
C LEU A 340 -10.65 -8.56 -16.17
N ALA A 341 -10.20 -9.27 -15.14
CA ALA A 341 -10.42 -10.70 -14.99
C ALA A 341 -11.80 -11.05 -14.43
N VAL A 342 -12.35 -10.22 -13.54
CA VAL A 342 -13.62 -10.46 -12.86
C VAL A 342 -14.66 -9.43 -13.27
N GLU A 343 -15.82 -9.89 -13.74
CA GLU A 343 -16.95 -9.01 -14.01
C GLU A 343 -17.59 -8.55 -12.69
N MET A 344 -17.81 -7.24 -12.54
CA MET A 344 -18.23 -6.60 -11.29
C MET A 344 -19.48 -7.23 -10.66
N HIS A 345 -20.43 -7.70 -11.48
CA HIS A 345 -21.68 -8.29 -10.98
C HIS A 345 -21.48 -9.61 -10.22
N TYR A 346 -20.40 -10.36 -10.48
CA TYR A 346 -20.07 -11.55 -9.70
C TYR A 346 -19.55 -11.21 -8.31
N VAL A 347 -18.84 -10.09 -8.14
CA VAL A 347 -18.38 -9.61 -6.83
C VAL A 347 -19.58 -9.23 -5.94
N LEU A 348 -20.61 -8.59 -6.52
CA LEU A 348 -21.85 -8.26 -5.78
C LEU A 348 -22.55 -9.51 -5.23
N ARG A 349 -22.33 -10.68 -5.84
CA ARG A 349 -22.90 -11.93 -5.36
C ARG A 349 -22.36 -12.33 -3.98
N TRP A 350 -21.10 -12.03 -3.71
CA TRP A 350 -20.41 -12.36 -2.45
C TRP A 350 -20.64 -11.34 -1.34
N ILE A 351 -21.45 -10.30 -1.59
CA ILE A 351 -21.90 -9.40 -0.53
C ILE A 351 -22.58 -10.22 0.57
N PRO A 352 -22.16 -10.06 1.84
CA PRO A 352 -22.69 -10.84 2.95
C PRO A 352 -24.20 -10.57 3.12
N ALA A 353 -24.93 -11.58 3.61
CA ALA A 353 -26.38 -11.49 3.78
C ALA A 353 -26.83 -10.32 4.68
N GLY A 354 -26.00 -9.91 5.66
CA GLY A 354 -26.28 -8.73 6.48
C GLY A 354 -26.40 -7.43 5.68
N LEU A 355 -25.75 -7.36 4.52
CA LEU A 355 -25.78 -6.22 3.59
C LEU A 355 -26.74 -6.44 2.42
N TYR A 356 -27.73 -7.32 2.55
CA TYR A 356 -28.67 -7.65 1.47
C TYR A 356 -29.29 -6.43 0.79
N GLN A 357 -29.74 -5.44 1.56
CA GLN A 357 -30.37 -4.24 1.02
C GLN A 357 -29.38 -3.40 0.18
N VAL A 358 -28.12 -3.31 0.62
CA VAL A 358 -27.05 -2.65 -0.14
C VAL A 358 -26.76 -3.42 -1.43
N GLY A 359 -26.66 -4.75 -1.33
CA GLY A 359 -26.41 -5.62 -2.49
C GLY A 359 -27.54 -5.56 -3.53
N LEU A 360 -28.81 -5.48 -3.08
CA LEU A 360 -29.98 -5.30 -3.93
C LEU A 360 -29.96 -3.94 -4.65
N ILE A 361 -29.75 -2.86 -3.90
CA ILE A 361 -29.69 -1.51 -4.48
C ILE A 361 -28.53 -1.44 -5.49
N ALA A 362 -27.37 -2.00 -5.14
CA ALA A 362 -26.21 -2.04 -6.01
C ALA A 362 -26.45 -2.89 -7.26
N SER A 363 -27.16 -4.03 -7.16
CA SER A 363 -27.46 -4.87 -8.32
C SER A 363 -28.48 -4.23 -9.26
N ILE A 364 -29.51 -3.60 -8.72
CA ILE A 364 -30.49 -2.79 -9.48
C ILE A 364 -29.77 -1.64 -10.18
N ALA A 365 -28.92 -0.90 -9.46
CA ALA A 365 -28.13 0.18 -10.04
C ALA A 365 -27.25 -0.33 -11.20
N LEU A 366 -26.52 -1.43 -10.99
CA LEU A 366 -25.65 -2.02 -12.01
C LEU A 366 -26.43 -2.48 -13.25
N ALA A 367 -27.65 -3.01 -13.07
CA ALA A 367 -28.54 -3.36 -14.18
C ALA A 367 -29.06 -2.13 -14.94
N PHE A 368 -29.28 -1.00 -14.25
CA PHE A 368 -29.75 0.24 -14.87
C PHE A 368 -28.65 1.07 -15.55
N VAL A 369 -27.39 0.97 -15.13
CA VAL A 369 -26.26 1.71 -15.73
C VAL A 369 -26.22 1.60 -17.27
N PRO A 370 -26.21 0.40 -17.89
CA PRO A 370 -26.15 0.31 -19.36
C PRO A 370 -27.38 0.94 -20.02
N GLN A 371 -28.56 0.81 -19.41
CA GLN A 371 -29.79 1.40 -19.93
C GLN A 371 -29.79 2.94 -19.81
N MET A 372 -29.20 3.48 -18.75
CA MET A 372 -29.03 4.92 -18.56
C MET A 372 -28.04 5.53 -19.55
N ILE A 373 -26.96 4.82 -19.88
CA ILE A 373 -26.01 5.24 -20.92
C ILE A 373 -26.71 5.29 -22.29
N ALA A 374 -27.51 4.27 -22.62
CA ALA A 374 -28.30 4.25 -23.86
C ALA A 374 -29.27 5.44 -23.91
N SER A 375 -30.08 5.63 -22.87
CA SER A 375 -31.04 6.74 -22.78
C SER A 375 -30.35 8.12 -22.86
N LEU A 376 -29.19 8.28 -22.21
CA LEU A 376 -28.41 9.52 -22.30
C LEU A 376 -27.95 9.79 -23.74
N ASN A 377 -27.54 8.76 -24.48
CA ASN A 377 -27.12 8.90 -25.88
C ASN A 377 -28.32 9.30 -26.77
N ASP A 378 -29.48 8.67 -26.58
CA ASP A 378 -30.70 8.99 -27.33
C ASP A 378 -31.15 10.43 -27.08
N ILE A 379 -31.15 10.88 -25.81
CA ILE A 379 -31.48 12.26 -25.44
C ILE A 379 -30.44 13.23 -26.04
N ARG A 380 -29.15 12.88 -25.98
CA ARG A 380 -28.07 13.71 -26.54
C ARG A 380 -28.23 13.90 -28.05
N GLU A 381 -28.63 12.86 -28.76
CA GLU A 381 -28.89 12.91 -30.21
C GLU A 381 -30.13 13.75 -30.52
N ALA A 382 -31.24 13.54 -29.81
CA ALA A 382 -32.46 14.34 -29.96
C ALA A 382 -32.22 15.84 -29.71
N GLN A 383 -31.45 16.19 -28.68
CA GLN A 383 -31.11 17.59 -28.39
C GLN A 383 -30.15 18.19 -29.43
N ARG A 384 -29.25 17.39 -30.01
CA ARG A 384 -28.39 17.83 -31.13
C ARG A 384 -29.21 18.13 -32.39
N VAL A 385 -30.23 17.32 -32.70
CA VAL A 385 -31.17 17.58 -33.80
C VAL A 385 -31.94 18.88 -33.57
N ARG A 386 -32.25 19.22 -32.31
CA ARG A 386 -32.85 20.51 -31.91
C ARG A 386 -31.86 21.70 -31.89
N GLY A 387 -30.63 21.51 -32.38
CA GLY A 387 -29.62 22.56 -32.50
C GLY A 387 -28.82 22.84 -31.24
N HIS A 388 -29.00 22.05 -30.17
CA HIS A 388 -28.29 22.28 -28.90
C HIS A 388 -26.82 21.86 -29.00
N LYS A 389 -25.89 22.78 -28.70
CA LYS A 389 -24.45 22.52 -28.62
C LYS A 389 -24.04 22.39 -27.15
N PHE A 390 -23.45 21.27 -26.77
CA PHE A 390 -22.97 21.04 -25.39
C PHE A 390 -21.56 21.61 -25.24
N ARG A 391 -21.43 22.85 -24.73
CA ARG A 391 -20.12 23.51 -24.53
C ARG A 391 -19.79 23.78 -23.06
N GLY A 392 -20.79 23.82 -22.17
CA GLY A 392 -20.56 24.03 -20.74
C GLY A 392 -21.51 23.27 -19.83
N LEU A 393 -21.28 23.41 -18.51
CA LEU A 393 -22.09 22.80 -17.45
C LEU A 393 -23.56 23.26 -17.48
N ARG A 394 -23.82 24.50 -17.90
CA ARG A 394 -25.18 25.06 -17.99
C ARG A 394 -25.99 24.41 -19.13
N ASP A 395 -25.31 23.88 -20.15
CA ASP A 395 -25.95 23.22 -21.30
C ASP A 395 -26.32 21.75 -20.99
N LEU A 396 -26.04 21.26 -19.78
CA LEU A 396 -26.39 19.91 -19.36
C LEU A 396 -27.84 19.78 -18.87
N VAL A 397 -28.50 20.90 -18.52
CA VAL A 397 -29.88 20.87 -18.00
C VAL A 397 -30.86 20.15 -18.95
N PRO A 398 -30.86 20.42 -20.28
CA PRO A 398 -31.73 19.72 -21.23
C PRO A 398 -31.42 18.23 -21.40
N LEU A 399 -30.24 17.79 -20.98
CA LEU A 399 -29.87 16.37 -20.95
C LEU A 399 -30.32 15.72 -19.63
N PHE A 400 -30.12 16.44 -18.52
CA PHE A 400 -30.35 15.94 -17.17
C PHE A 400 -31.84 15.81 -16.83
N VAL A 401 -32.66 16.82 -17.16
CA VAL A 401 -34.09 16.80 -16.81
C VAL A 401 -34.81 15.60 -17.42
N PRO A 402 -34.73 15.33 -18.75
CA PRO A 402 -35.39 14.14 -19.32
C PRO A 402 -34.81 12.84 -18.77
N LEU A 403 -33.49 12.77 -18.57
CA LEU A 403 -32.81 11.59 -18.06
C LEU A 403 -33.28 11.22 -16.64
N VAL A 404 -33.44 12.21 -15.76
CA VAL A 404 -33.97 12.00 -14.40
C VAL A 404 -35.44 11.62 -14.44
N THR A 405 -36.26 12.26 -15.28
CA THR A 405 -37.67 11.89 -15.44
C THR A 405 -37.81 10.43 -15.88
N THR A 406 -37.08 10.01 -16.92
CA THR A 406 -37.08 8.62 -17.39
C THR A 406 -36.55 7.65 -16.33
N ALA A 407 -35.53 8.05 -15.56
CA ALA A 407 -35.03 7.24 -14.45
C ALA A 407 -36.07 7.07 -13.32
N LEU A 408 -36.82 8.13 -12.99
CA LEU A 408 -37.89 8.10 -11.99
C LEU A 408 -39.04 7.19 -12.42
N GLU A 409 -39.51 7.31 -13.66
CA GLU A 409 -40.54 6.41 -14.23
C GLU A 409 -40.09 4.94 -14.20
N ARG A 410 -38.84 4.67 -14.58
CA ARG A 410 -38.28 3.30 -14.51
C ARG A 410 -38.14 2.79 -13.09
N SER A 411 -37.82 3.66 -12.14
CA SER A 411 -37.75 3.27 -10.72
C SER A 411 -39.12 2.96 -10.13
N LEU A 412 -40.17 3.72 -10.51
CA LEU A 412 -41.55 3.49 -10.09
C LEU A 412 -42.09 2.18 -10.66
N THR A 413 -41.92 1.97 -11.96
CA THR A 413 -42.34 0.71 -12.62
C THR A 413 -41.60 -0.51 -12.07
N LEU A 414 -40.31 -0.40 -11.76
CA LEU A 414 -39.57 -1.47 -11.10
C LEU A 414 -40.10 -1.71 -9.67
N ALA A 415 -40.39 -0.67 -8.90
CA ALA A 415 -40.93 -0.79 -7.55
C ALA A 415 -42.31 -1.48 -7.54
N GLU A 416 -43.22 -1.06 -8.43
CA GLU A 416 -44.54 -1.70 -8.62
C GLU A 416 -44.39 -3.18 -9.01
N SER A 417 -43.50 -3.49 -9.96
CA SER A 417 -43.24 -4.88 -10.35
C SER A 417 -42.64 -5.71 -9.21
N MET A 418 -41.76 -5.12 -8.39
CA MET A 418 -41.20 -5.78 -7.21
C MET A 418 -42.27 -6.04 -6.16
N GLU A 419 -43.15 -5.07 -5.88
CA GLU A 419 -44.26 -5.23 -4.95
C GLU A 419 -45.23 -6.33 -5.40
N ALA A 420 -45.61 -6.34 -6.70
CA ALA A 420 -46.45 -7.37 -7.29
C ALA A 420 -45.82 -8.78 -7.23
N ARG A 421 -44.48 -8.87 -7.30
CA ARG A 421 -43.72 -10.12 -7.11
C ARG A 421 -43.51 -10.49 -5.64
N GLY A 422 -44.03 -9.72 -4.68
CA GLY A 422 -43.97 -9.99 -3.25
C GLY A 422 -42.66 -9.55 -2.57
N PHE A 423 -41.92 -8.57 -3.11
CA PHE A 423 -40.58 -8.22 -2.64
C PHE A 423 -40.51 -7.56 -1.24
N GLY A 424 -41.63 -7.35 -0.55
CA GLY A 424 -41.68 -6.88 0.85
C GLY A 424 -41.65 -7.99 1.91
N GLY A 425 -42.02 -9.23 1.56
CA GLY A 425 -42.15 -10.35 2.52
C GLY A 425 -40.83 -11.07 2.87
N ILE A 426 -39.74 -10.71 2.19
CA ILE A 426 -38.44 -11.39 2.28
C ILE A 426 -37.61 -10.88 3.49
N MET A 427 -37.94 -9.68 4.00
CA MET A 427 -37.34 -9.14 5.22
C MET A 427 -38.14 -9.60 6.44
N GLY A 428 -37.52 -10.41 7.31
CA GLY A 428 -38.14 -10.82 8.57
C GLY A 428 -38.56 -9.61 9.41
N LYS A 429 -39.71 -9.70 10.09
CA LYS A 429 -40.19 -8.65 11.01
C LYS A 429 -39.14 -8.42 12.09
N ARG A 430 -38.51 -7.23 12.11
CA ARG A 430 -37.56 -6.85 13.16
C ARG A 430 -38.26 -6.09 14.27
N THR A 431 -37.93 -6.43 15.51
CA THR A 431 -38.27 -5.57 16.66
C THR A 431 -37.44 -4.29 16.58
N VAL A 432 -38.03 -3.16 16.97
CA VAL A 432 -37.36 -1.85 16.98
C VAL A 432 -36.07 -1.93 17.80
N THR A 433 -36.12 -2.58 18.97
CA THR A 433 -34.97 -2.81 19.86
C THR A 433 -33.85 -3.60 19.19
N GLY A 434 -34.18 -4.65 18.42
CA GLY A 434 -33.19 -5.46 17.72
C GLY A 434 -32.43 -4.67 16.65
N VAL A 435 -33.11 -3.75 15.96
CA VAL A 435 -32.46 -2.86 14.98
C VAL A 435 -31.49 -1.89 15.66
N TYR A 436 -31.91 -1.26 16.76
CA TYR A 436 -31.04 -0.35 17.51
C TYR A 436 -29.82 -1.06 18.10
N LEU A 437 -30.00 -2.25 18.67
CA LEU A 437 -28.89 -3.04 19.21
C LEU A 437 -27.87 -3.40 18.11
N LEU A 438 -28.33 -3.83 16.93
CA LEU A 438 -27.45 -4.13 15.79
C LEU A 438 -26.71 -2.88 15.27
N ARG A 439 -27.36 -1.70 15.28
CA ARG A 439 -26.71 -0.43 14.92
C ARG A 439 -25.66 0.01 15.95
N ILE A 440 -25.96 -0.16 17.24
CA ILE A 440 -25.03 0.18 18.32
C ILE A 440 -23.83 -0.78 18.33
N THR A 441 -24.05 -2.08 18.17
CA THR A 441 -22.96 -3.08 18.10
C THR A 441 -22.06 -2.89 16.87
N THR A 442 -22.62 -2.57 15.70
CA THR A 442 -21.81 -2.21 14.52
C THR A 442 -21.00 -0.93 14.75
N LEU A 443 -21.60 0.12 15.33
CA LEU A 443 -20.91 1.36 15.63
C LEU A 443 -19.80 1.15 16.68
N ALA A 444 -20.09 0.43 17.76
CA ALA A 444 -19.12 0.08 18.80
C ALA A 444 -17.96 -0.73 18.22
N GLY A 445 -18.24 -1.69 17.34
CA GLY A 445 -17.20 -2.45 16.66
C GLY A 445 -16.30 -1.59 15.76
N LEU A 446 -16.86 -0.64 15.00
CA LEU A 446 -16.09 0.31 14.18
C LEU A 446 -15.23 1.26 15.03
N VAL A 447 -15.78 1.76 16.14
CA VAL A 447 -15.02 2.62 17.08
C VAL A 447 -13.88 1.83 17.73
N ALA A 448 -14.10 0.58 18.13
CA ALA A 448 -13.06 -0.29 18.67
C ALA A 448 -11.94 -0.59 17.64
N LEU A 449 -12.30 -0.83 16.37
CA LEU A 449 -11.31 -0.98 15.29
C LEU A 449 -10.47 0.28 15.09
N LEU A 450 -11.11 1.46 15.05
CA LEU A 450 -10.41 2.74 14.93
C LEU A 450 -9.49 3.00 16.13
N ALA A 451 -9.97 2.74 17.34
CA ALA A 451 -9.16 2.87 18.56
C ALA A 451 -7.94 1.92 18.55
N GLY A 452 -8.13 0.67 18.10
CA GLY A 452 -7.05 -0.29 17.94
C GLY A 452 -6.01 0.13 16.90
N LEU A 453 -6.44 0.68 15.75
CA LEU A 453 -5.53 1.23 14.74
C LEU A 453 -4.75 2.44 15.26
N ILE A 454 -5.43 3.39 15.92
CA ILE A 454 -4.80 4.58 16.49
C ILE A 454 -3.79 4.18 17.57
N SER A 455 -4.15 3.27 18.48
CA SER A 455 -3.27 2.75 19.53
C SER A 455 -2.01 2.11 18.92
N ARG A 456 -2.16 1.32 17.85
CA ARG A 456 -1.03 0.73 17.12
C ARG A 456 -0.12 1.79 16.49
N THR A 457 -0.70 2.83 15.89
CA THR A 457 0.09 3.88 15.20
C THR A 457 0.81 4.82 16.16
N LEU A 458 0.17 5.16 17.28
CA LEU A 458 0.71 6.11 18.25
C LEU A 458 1.51 5.43 19.37
N ASN A 459 1.60 4.08 19.36
CA ASN A 459 2.29 3.25 20.33
C ASN A 459 1.99 3.63 21.81
N LEU A 460 0.74 4.06 22.07
CA LEU A 460 0.36 4.76 23.31
C LEU A 460 0.40 3.87 24.56
N GLN A 461 0.27 2.55 24.41
CA GLN A 461 0.22 1.56 25.49
C GLN A 461 0.49 0.18 24.88
N GLY A 462 1.64 -0.44 25.14
CA GLY A 462 2.06 -1.82 24.82
C GLY A 462 1.35 -2.54 23.65
N GLN A 463 2.12 -3.01 22.65
CA GLN A 463 1.60 -3.61 21.40
C GLN A 463 0.46 -4.64 21.55
N GLN A 464 0.38 -5.37 22.67
CA GLN A 464 -0.71 -6.34 22.92
C GLN A 464 -2.09 -5.68 23.09
N SER A 465 -2.18 -4.48 23.67
CA SER A 465 -3.46 -3.79 23.87
C SER A 465 -4.12 -3.39 22.54
N ALA A 466 -3.30 -2.97 21.57
CA ALA A 466 -3.77 -2.58 20.24
C ALA A 466 -4.37 -3.77 19.49
N TRP A 467 -3.74 -4.94 19.54
CA TRP A 467 -4.28 -6.16 18.94
C TRP A 467 -5.59 -6.61 19.61
N ALA A 468 -5.71 -6.46 20.93
CA ALA A 468 -6.95 -6.79 21.64
C ALA A 468 -8.14 -5.93 21.16
N TRP A 469 -7.95 -4.61 21.02
CA TRP A 469 -8.97 -3.71 20.47
C TRP A 469 -9.34 -4.03 19.02
N LEU A 470 -8.35 -4.40 18.20
CA LEU A 470 -8.58 -4.80 16.81
C LEU A 470 -9.40 -6.09 16.72
N VAL A 471 -9.04 -7.13 17.49
CA VAL A 471 -9.76 -8.41 17.50
C VAL A 471 -11.17 -8.22 18.04
N LEU A 472 -11.35 -7.45 19.11
CA LEU A 472 -12.66 -7.14 19.67
C LEU A 472 -13.55 -6.40 18.65
N GLY A 473 -13.02 -5.35 18.02
CA GLY A 473 -13.74 -4.59 17.01
C GLY A 473 -14.13 -5.44 15.78
N ALA A 474 -13.22 -6.30 15.33
CA ALA A 474 -13.49 -7.26 14.25
C ALA A 474 -14.59 -8.27 14.65
N ALA A 475 -14.52 -8.82 15.86
CA ALA A 475 -15.52 -9.77 16.36
C ALA A 475 -16.92 -9.13 16.47
N LEU A 476 -17.01 -7.91 17.01
CA LEU A 476 -18.28 -7.19 17.12
C LEU A 476 -18.90 -6.86 15.76
N THR A 477 -18.10 -6.38 14.81
CA THR A 477 -18.58 -6.04 13.45
C THR A 477 -19.01 -7.29 12.67
N LEU A 478 -18.21 -8.36 12.70
CA LEU A 478 -18.56 -9.63 12.04
C LEU A 478 -19.76 -10.31 12.70
N GLY A 479 -19.83 -10.30 14.03
CA GLY A 479 -20.97 -10.82 14.78
C GLY A 479 -22.27 -10.09 14.45
N ALA A 480 -22.22 -8.75 14.38
CA ALA A 480 -23.37 -7.95 14.00
C ALA A 480 -23.80 -8.18 12.54
N LEU A 481 -22.85 -8.28 11.61
CA LEU A 481 -23.12 -8.63 10.20
C LEU A 481 -23.75 -10.02 10.05
N TYR A 482 -23.24 -11.00 10.80
CA TYR A 482 -23.76 -12.36 10.79
C TYR A 482 -25.18 -12.43 11.39
N ALA A 483 -25.42 -11.73 12.50
CA ALA A 483 -26.75 -11.62 13.10
C ALA A 483 -27.75 -10.93 12.15
N GLN A 484 -27.33 -9.88 11.44
CA GLN A 484 -28.14 -9.25 10.39
C GLN A 484 -28.44 -10.21 9.22
N GLY A 485 -27.49 -11.07 8.87
CA GLY A 485 -27.59 -12.00 7.74
C GLY A 485 -28.46 -13.23 7.99
N ARG A 486 -28.54 -13.73 9.24
CA ARG A 486 -29.33 -14.92 9.59
C ARG A 486 -30.82 -14.84 9.21
N GLN A 487 -31.36 -13.63 9.09
CA GLN A 487 -32.78 -13.41 8.81
C GLN A 487 -33.10 -13.27 7.31
N VAL A 488 -32.08 -13.28 6.44
CA VAL A 488 -32.26 -13.11 5.00
C VAL A 488 -32.22 -14.47 4.31
N LYS A 489 -33.34 -14.91 3.74
CA LYS A 489 -33.38 -16.09 2.86
C LYS A 489 -32.96 -15.67 1.46
N ARG A 490 -31.81 -16.18 0.98
CA ARG A 490 -31.30 -15.91 -0.36
C ARG A 490 -31.41 -17.15 -1.24
N SER A 491 -32.02 -17.01 -2.41
CA SER A 491 -31.97 -18.01 -3.48
C SER A 491 -30.92 -17.60 -4.51
N HIS A 492 -30.18 -18.58 -5.05
CA HIS A 492 -29.15 -18.36 -6.05
C HIS A 492 -29.57 -19.00 -7.38
N TYR A 493 -29.89 -18.17 -8.38
CA TYR A 493 -30.42 -18.63 -9.68
C TYR A 493 -29.40 -19.44 -10.51
N ARG A 494 -28.12 -19.07 -10.49
CA ARG A 494 -27.05 -19.80 -11.20
C ARG A 494 -25.85 -19.98 -10.28
N ARG A 495 -25.50 -21.20 -9.86
CA ARG A 495 -24.34 -21.45 -8.98
C ARG A 495 -23.05 -21.41 -9.80
N GLU A 496 -22.05 -20.65 -9.34
CA GLU A 496 -20.67 -20.86 -9.77
C GLU A 496 -20.27 -22.24 -9.23
N ARG A 497 -19.83 -23.14 -10.11
CA ARG A 497 -19.30 -24.44 -9.68
C ARG A 497 -17.82 -24.24 -9.36
N TRP A 498 -17.40 -24.73 -8.20
CA TRP A 498 -16.00 -24.73 -7.81
C TRP A 498 -15.26 -25.79 -8.61
N GLN A 499 -14.24 -25.38 -9.37
CA GLN A 499 -13.43 -26.27 -10.20
C GLN A 499 -12.08 -26.56 -9.54
N GLN A 500 -11.39 -27.61 -10.00
CA GLN A 500 -10.05 -27.94 -9.51
C GLN A 500 -9.05 -26.80 -9.77
N ALA A 501 -9.20 -26.09 -10.89
CA ALA A 501 -8.41 -24.91 -11.21
C ALA A 501 -8.54 -23.80 -10.14
N ASP A 502 -9.74 -23.60 -9.59
CA ASP A 502 -9.99 -22.60 -8.55
C ASP A 502 -9.25 -22.94 -7.25
N THR A 503 -9.22 -24.23 -6.89
CA THR A 503 -8.47 -24.72 -5.71
C THR A 503 -6.97 -24.47 -5.86
N TRP A 504 -6.40 -24.71 -7.04
CA TRP A 504 -4.98 -24.46 -7.28
C TRP A 504 -4.64 -22.97 -7.17
N VAL A 505 -5.47 -22.09 -7.72
CA VAL A 505 -5.27 -20.63 -7.63
C VAL A 505 -5.40 -20.13 -6.20
N THR A 506 -6.39 -20.59 -5.43
CA THR A 506 -6.52 -20.20 -4.01
C THR A 506 -5.38 -20.73 -3.16
N LEU A 507 -4.97 -21.98 -3.39
CA LEU A 507 -3.83 -22.56 -2.70
C LEU A 507 -2.54 -21.77 -2.99
N ALA A 508 -2.24 -21.51 -4.26
CA ALA A 508 -1.06 -20.72 -4.65
C ALA A 508 -1.08 -19.31 -4.04
N SER A 509 -2.24 -18.64 -4.03
CA SER A 509 -2.39 -17.32 -3.42
C SER A 509 -2.21 -17.36 -1.91
N THR A 510 -2.72 -18.39 -1.24
CA THR A 510 -2.59 -18.57 0.22
C THR A 510 -1.14 -18.88 0.59
N VAL A 511 -0.47 -19.77 -0.15
CA VAL A 511 0.94 -20.08 0.04
C VAL A 511 1.81 -18.85 -0.20
N SER A 512 1.53 -18.06 -1.25
CA SER A 512 2.21 -16.78 -1.50
C SER A 512 2.07 -15.83 -0.31
N ALA A 513 0.85 -15.62 0.22
CA ALA A 513 0.63 -14.75 1.36
C ALA A 513 1.35 -15.25 2.62
N LEU A 514 1.31 -16.57 2.89
CA LEU A 514 2.01 -17.18 4.02
C LEU A 514 3.53 -17.03 3.92
N LEU A 515 4.12 -17.23 2.74
CA LEU A 515 5.56 -17.02 2.51
C LEU A 515 5.95 -15.58 2.86
N VAL A 516 5.17 -14.59 2.43
CA VAL A 516 5.42 -13.18 2.76
C VAL A 516 5.31 -12.94 4.27
N VAL A 517 4.28 -13.48 4.93
CA VAL A 517 4.11 -13.35 6.40
C VAL A 517 5.29 -13.99 7.15
N VAL A 518 5.70 -15.19 6.76
CA VAL A 518 6.83 -15.90 7.39
C VAL A 518 8.12 -15.08 7.22
N THR A 519 8.38 -14.55 6.03
CA THR A 519 9.55 -13.68 5.80
C THR A 519 9.48 -12.37 6.59
N GLN A 520 8.29 -11.79 6.79
CA GLN A 520 8.11 -10.63 7.67
C GLN A 520 8.47 -10.94 9.13
N ILE A 521 8.13 -12.13 9.62
CA ILE A 521 8.38 -12.52 11.02
C ILE A 521 9.85 -12.87 11.23
N GLN A 522 10.45 -13.62 10.30
CA GLN A 522 11.82 -14.13 10.42
C GLN A 522 12.89 -13.08 10.07
N GLY A 523 12.58 -12.12 9.20
CA GLY A 523 13.57 -11.16 8.71
C GLY A 523 12.95 -9.95 8.03
N ARG A 524 12.42 -9.00 8.81
CA ARG A 524 11.82 -7.74 8.31
C ARG A 524 12.69 -6.98 7.31
N GLN A 525 14.02 -7.11 7.44
CA GLN A 525 14.99 -6.47 6.56
C GLN A 525 14.93 -6.99 5.10
N ALA A 526 14.40 -8.19 4.86
CA ALA A 526 14.28 -8.77 3.52
C ALA A 526 13.20 -8.11 2.65
N LEU A 527 12.29 -7.33 3.24
CA LEU A 527 11.17 -6.67 2.55
C LEU A 527 11.32 -5.14 2.50
N TRP A 528 12.26 -4.60 3.26
CA TRP A 528 12.56 -3.17 3.34
C TRP A 528 13.77 -2.82 2.48
N TYR A 529 13.67 -1.76 1.67
CA TYR A 529 14.77 -1.29 0.84
C TYR A 529 15.13 0.15 1.18
N TYR A 530 16.41 0.39 1.48
CA TYR A 530 16.93 1.70 1.80
C TYR A 530 18.35 1.83 1.23
N PRO A 531 18.55 2.58 0.14
CA PRO A 531 19.81 2.62 -0.59
C PRO A 531 20.81 3.66 -0.09
N TYR A 532 20.45 4.48 0.90
CA TYR A 532 21.34 5.53 1.39
C TYR A 532 22.39 4.96 2.39
N PRO A 533 23.58 5.57 2.46
CA PRO A 533 24.65 5.16 3.39
C PRO A 533 24.14 5.02 4.83
N PRO A 534 24.55 3.98 5.59
CA PRO A 534 25.67 3.07 5.37
C PRO A 534 25.24 1.77 4.66
N PHE A 535 24.01 1.71 4.16
CA PHE A 535 23.45 0.52 3.54
C PHE A 535 23.96 0.39 2.11
N SER A 536 24.16 -0.85 1.65
CA SER A 536 24.55 -1.08 0.26
C SER A 536 23.46 -0.53 -0.67
N PRO A 537 23.81 0.30 -1.66
CA PRO A 537 22.84 0.80 -2.64
C PRO A 537 22.31 -0.33 -3.54
N TRP A 538 22.98 -1.48 -3.57
CA TRP A 538 22.61 -2.59 -4.43
C TRP A 538 21.43 -3.39 -3.84
N PRO A 539 20.34 -3.59 -4.61
CA PRO A 539 19.16 -4.28 -4.11
C PRO A 539 19.45 -5.76 -3.90
N THR A 540 18.98 -6.28 -2.77
CA THR A 540 19.11 -7.69 -2.41
C THR A 540 17.89 -8.48 -2.86
N PHE A 541 18.12 -9.74 -3.22
CA PHE A 541 17.05 -10.64 -3.61
C PHE A 541 16.80 -11.69 -2.54
N ALA A 542 15.56 -11.74 -2.03
CA ALA A 542 15.10 -12.79 -1.15
C ALA A 542 14.35 -13.86 -1.97
N PRO A 543 14.94 -15.04 -2.21
CA PRO A 543 14.28 -16.12 -2.97
C PRO A 543 12.87 -16.49 -2.50
N PRO A 544 12.52 -16.56 -1.20
CA PRO A 544 11.16 -16.92 -0.80
C PRO A 544 10.11 -15.88 -1.21
N VAL A 545 10.46 -14.59 -1.21
CA VAL A 545 9.55 -13.52 -1.68
C VAL A 545 9.44 -13.53 -3.20
N GLY A 546 10.53 -13.83 -3.90
CA GLY A 546 10.52 -14.06 -5.34
C GLY A 546 9.61 -15.22 -5.75
N LEU A 547 9.69 -16.34 -5.03
CA LEU A 547 8.78 -17.49 -5.24
C LEU A 547 7.32 -17.12 -4.96
N ALA A 548 7.05 -16.32 -3.92
CA ALA A 548 5.70 -15.82 -3.66
C ALA A 548 5.16 -15.02 -4.87
N ALA A 549 5.96 -14.13 -5.45
CA ALA A 549 5.57 -13.39 -6.65
C ALA A 549 5.33 -14.33 -7.86
N MET A 550 6.13 -15.38 -8.04
CA MET A 550 5.92 -16.38 -9.10
C MET A 550 4.64 -17.19 -8.91
N LEU A 551 4.32 -17.58 -7.67
CA LEU A 551 3.08 -18.32 -7.36
C LEU A 551 1.83 -17.50 -7.73
N LEU A 552 1.90 -16.17 -7.67
CA LEU A 552 0.81 -15.30 -8.13
C LEU A 552 0.61 -15.31 -9.65
N ALA A 553 1.53 -15.88 -10.44
CA ALA A 553 1.30 -16.15 -11.85
C ALA A 553 0.45 -17.42 -12.10
N ALA A 554 0.09 -18.19 -11.06
CA ALA A 554 -0.66 -19.44 -11.17
C ALA A 554 -1.96 -19.37 -12.00
N PRO A 555 -2.78 -18.29 -11.95
CA PRO A 555 -3.97 -18.23 -12.79
C PRO A 555 -3.67 -18.36 -14.29
N ALA A 556 -2.49 -17.93 -14.75
CA ALA A 556 -2.09 -18.05 -16.16
C ALA A 556 -1.87 -19.52 -16.57
N LEU A 557 -1.39 -20.35 -15.65
CA LEU A 557 -1.03 -21.75 -15.89
C LEU A 557 -2.24 -22.68 -15.81
N VAL A 558 -3.13 -22.44 -14.85
CA VAL A 558 -4.25 -23.33 -14.53
C VAL A 558 -5.55 -22.85 -15.18
N TRP A 559 -5.48 -21.95 -16.16
CA TRP A 559 -6.67 -21.35 -16.73
C TRP A 559 -7.49 -22.43 -17.49
N PRO A 560 -8.72 -22.75 -17.05
CA PRO A 560 -9.47 -23.88 -17.59
C PRO A 560 -9.86 -23.66 -19.05
N THR A 561 -9.77 -24.72 -19.83
CA THR A 561 -10.09 -24.72 -21.26
C THR A 561 -11.57 -25.05 -21.46
N SER A 562 -12.23 -24.48 -22.47
CA SER A 562 -13.66 -24.73 -22.72
C SER A 562 -13.98 -26.19 -23.05
N ALA A 563 -12.99 -26.98 -23.48
CA ALA A 563 -13.16 -28.40 -23.78
C ALA A 563 -13.44 -29.24 -22.53
N GLU A 564 -12.75 -28.97 -21.41
CA GLU A 564 -12.99 -29.67 -20.13
C GLU A 564 -14.38 -29.36 -19.57
N MET A 565 -14.88 -28.12 -19.72
CA MET A 565 -16.22 -27.75 -19.22
C MET A 565 -17.35 -28.51 -19.91
N LEU A 566 -17.25 -28.76 -21.21
CA LEU A 566 -18.26 -29.53 -21.95
C LEU A 566 -18.21 -31.02 -21.60
N GLN A 567 -17.06 -31.52 -21.17
CA GLN A 567 -16.87 -32.93 -20.80
C GLN A 567 -17.36 -33.21 -19.36
N ASP A 568 -17.17 -32.26 -18.44
CA ASP A 568 -17.72 -32.32 -17.07
C ASP A 568 -19.26 -32.21 -17.07
N ASP A 569 -19.85 -31.34 -17.91
CA ASP A 569 -21.31 -31.28 -18.05
C ASP A 569 -21.89 -32.57 -18.66
N ARG A 570 -21.17 -33.24 -19.58
CA ARG A 570 -21.60 -34.55 -20.10
C ARG A 570 -21.54 -35.65 -19.04
N HIS A 571 -20.48 -35.70 -18.24
CA HIS A 571 -20.36 -36.68 -17.15
C HIS A 571 -21.39 -36.44 -16.03
N GLY A 572 -21.70 -35.17 -15.73
CA GLY A 572 -22.78 -34.79 -14.80
C GLY A 572 -24.17 -35.15 -15.33
N LEU A 573 -24.43 -35.02 -16.63
CA LEU A 573 -25.70 -35.43 -17.25
C LEU A 573 -25.85 -36.96 -17.33
N THR A 574 -24.76 -37.71 -17.51
CA THR A 574 -24.81 -39.20 -17.51
C THR A 574 -25.15 -39.81 -16.15
N HIS A 575 -24.91 -39.09 -15.04
CA HIS A 575 -25.26 -39.56 -13.70
C HIS A 575 -26.67 -39.14 -13.23
N VAL A 576 -27.33 -38.22 -13.93
CA VAL A 576 -28.67 -37.70 -13.54
C VAL A 576 -29.81 -38.33 -14.36
N LEU A 577 -29.51 -39.13 -15.39
CA LEU A 577 -30.52 -39.85 -16.16
C LEU A 577 -30.39 -41.38 -16.00
N PRO A 578 -30.97 -42.00 -14.97
CA PRO A 578 -31.49 -43.34 -15.12
C PRO A 578 -32.86 -43.24 -15.81
N HIS A 579 -32.97 -43.87 -16.98
CA HIS A 579 -34.23 -44.12 -17.71
C HIS A 579 -35.07 -42.91 -18.17
N ARG A 580 -34.86 -42.48 -19.41
CA ARG A 580 -35.98 -42.18 -20.34
C ARG A 580 -35.53 -42.32 -21.79
N ALA A 581 -35.48 -43.56 -22.25
CA ALA A 581 -35.61 -43.87 -23.67
C ALA A 581 -37.10 -43.73 -24.04
N VAL A 582 -37.58 -42.50 -24.21
CA VAL A 582 -38.89 -42.20 -24.85
C VAL A 582 -38.73 -40.86 -25.57
N ALA A 583 -38.06 -40.85 -26.72
CA ALA A 583 -38.13 -39.76 -27.70
C ALA A 583 -37.43 -40.17 -29.01
N SER A 584 -37.96 -41.19 -29.70
CA SER A 584 -37.64 -41.40 -31.12
C SER A 584 -38.87 -41.42 -32.04
N ASP A 585 -40.10 -41.48 -31.51
CA ASP A 585 -41.28 -41.73 -32.35
C ASP A 585 -42.18 -40.51 -32.62
N ALA A 586 -41.84 -39.33 -32.09
CA ALA A 586 -42.66 -38.12 -32.28
C ALA A 586 -42.22 -37.23 -33.46
N ALA A 587 -41.13 -37.56 -34.16
CA ALA A 587 -40.57 -36.72 -35.23
C ALA A 587 -40.95 -37.18 -36.66
N SER A 588 -41.70 -38.27 -36.83
CA SER A 588 -42.09 -38.82 -38.13
C SER A 588 -43.53 -38.53 -38.57
N GLN A 589 -44.30 -37.76 -37.79
CA GLN A 589 -45.74 -37.58 -38.03
C GLN A 589 -46.18 -36.13 -38.35
N GLN A 590 -45.23 -35.22 -38.53
CA GLN A 590 -45.50 -33.79 -38.79
C GLN A 590 -44.97 -33.30 -40.14
N ALA A 591 -44.80 -34.21 -41.09
CA ALA A 591 -44.33 -33.93 -42.46
C ALA A 591 -45.37 -34.30 -43.54
N ASN A 592 -46.66 -34.27 -43.20
CA ASN A 592 -47.71 -34.57 -44.17
C ASN A 592 -48.98 -33.75 -43.89
N ASP A 593 -48.91 -32.45 -44.15
CA ASP A 593 -50.12 -31.66 -44.43
C ASP A 593 -49.86 -30.79 -45.66
N GLY A 594 -50.54 -31.15 -46.74
CA GLY A 594 -50.48 -30.54 -48.05
C GLY A 594 -51.29 -29.25 -48.15
N VAL A 595 -50.85 -28.42 -49.09
CA VAL A 595 -51.51 -27.21 -49.59
C VAL A 595 -52.77 -27.58 -50.40
N PRO A 596 -53.89 -26.86 -50.21
CA PRO A 596 -54.44 -25.93 -51.22
C PRO A 596 -54.92 -24.62 -50.55
N GLY A 597 -55.01 -23.44 -51.16
CA GLY A 597 -55.36 -23.09 -52.53
C GLY A 597 -56.76 -22.44 -52.55
N HIS A 598 -56.80 -21.10 -52.67
CA HIS A 598 -57.90 -20.20 -53.11
C HIS A 598 -58.96 -19.59 -52.14
N ASP A 599 -59.10 -18.28 -52.36
CA ASP A 599 -60.27 -17.38 -52.42
C ASP A 599 -61.00 -16.78 -51.20
N GLU A 600 -60.92 -15.43 -51.20
CA GLU A 600 -61.97 -14.40 -51.07
C GLU A 600 -62.99 -14.34 -49.90
N SER A 601 -63.28 -13.08 -49.56
CA SER A 601 -64.44 -12.52 -48.85
C SER A 601 -64.34 -12.28 -47.33
N GLU A 602 -64.04 -11.01 -47.01
CA GLU A 602 -64.92 -10.09 -46.28
C GLU A 602 -65.98 -10.70 -45.34
N THR A 603 -65.82 -10.52 -44.03
CA THR A 603 -66.91 -10.10 -43.12
C THR A 603 -66.41 -9.74 -41.72
N ASP A 604 -66.95 -8.62 -41.24
CA ASP A 604 -67.05 -8.13 -39.87
C ASP A 604 -67.30 -9.22 -38.81
N VAL A 605 -66.82 -8.99 -37.57
CA VAL A 605 -67.58 -9.14 -36.30
C VAL A 605 -66.69 -8.81 -35.08
N PRO A 606 -67.25 -8.27 -33.97
CA PRO A 606 -66.57 -7.36 -33.07
C PRO A 606 -66.19 -7.92 -31.69
N ILE A 607 -65.49 -7.06 -30.95
CA ILE A 607 -65.11 -7.09 -29.54
C ILE A 607 -66.21 -7.65 -28.63
N ARG A 608 -65.86 -8.64 -27.79
CA ARG A 608 -66.61 -8.95 -26.57
C ARG A 608 -65.65 -9.32 -25.43
N GLY A 609 -65.68 -8.50 -24.38
CA GLY A 609 -65.01 -8.76 -23.11
C GLY A 609 -65.75 -9.79 -22.26
N GLN A 610 -64.98 -10.49 -21.43
CA GLN A 610 -65.40 -11.18 -20.21
C GLN A 610 -64.25 -10.97 -19.21
N ARG A 611 -64.45 -10.14 -18.19
CA ARG A 611 -64.86 -10.48 -16.82
C ARG A 611 -63.78 -11.22 -16.03
#